data_AF-A0A485LE40-F1
#
_entry.id   AF-A0A485LE40-F1
#
_cell.length_a   1.000
_cell.length_b   1.000
_cell.length_c   1.000
_cell.angle_alpha   90.00
_cell.angle_beta   90.00
_cell.angle_gamma   90.00
#
_symmetry.space_group_name_H-M   'P 1'
#
loop_
_entity.id
_entity.type
_entity.pdbx_description
1 polymer ?
#
loop_
_entity_poly.entity_id
_entity_poly.type
_entity_poly.pdbx_seq_one_letter_code
_entity_poly.pdbx_strand_id
1 'polypeptide(L)'
;MVPVIFVVNCTLFLACVALCCFTFASHASHIFNPPAQIVVIRFALIFVLTAVSFFLQYLSTELTSPSSTEAIAHDMVEEVVTGIVEPIMLYSFFFLLVVHVGGTDRALHLFAHAHRATYRTTRATTLLTPMGSPDERDAKANTDDEDPAVRAARLGCRDYARYRAVLSAFSIVRPIVSIAMVLNRWYNVLALRIVLASINITSTLAVVVALMLTMQRLFPAIHASFLILPKFFVVKGLLLVRSFQWATYCLLVHDFDDDEILRVYYSGCLVESLVFCIVFLIAFRPATFRPIDGPFAAKMGFATVWDVMMDPVPACQTSSPPSKAISTSPVLVAV
;
A
#
# COMPACT_ATOMS: atom_id res chain seq x y z
N MET A 1 6.95 37.11 -16.88
CA MET A 1 7.02 36.15 -15.74
C MET A 1 6.86 34.69 -16.17
N VAL A 2 6.03 34.39 -17.18
CA VAL A 2 5.85 33.05 -17.78
C VAL A 2 7.16 32.26 -18.04
N PRO A 3 8.25 32.82 -18.62
CA PRO A 3 9.44 32.01 -18.92
C PRO A 3 10.18 31.50 -17.69
N VAL A 4 10.13 32.22 -16.56
CA VAL A 4 10.84 31.81 -15.33
C VAL A 4 10.13 30.63 -14.68
N ILE A 5 8.80 30.71 -14.53
CA ILE A 5 7.99 29.64 -13.93
C ILE A 5 8.11 28.36 -14.77
N PHE A 6 8.09 28.50 -16.09
CA PHE A 6 8.29 27.37 -17.00
C PHE A 6 9.66 26.70 -16.79
N VAL A 7 10.75 27.48 -16.75
CA VAL A 7 12.11 26.96 -16.53
C VAL A 7 12.22 26.27 -15.17
N VAL A 8 11.61 26.83 -14.13
CA VAL A 8 11.58 26.22 -12.78
C VAL A 8 10.87 24.86 -12.83
N ASN A 9 9.66 24.79 -13.39
CA ASN A 9 8.91 23.54 -13.47
C ASN A 9 9.61 22.48 -14.32
N CYS A 10 10.22 22.88 -15.44
CA CYS A 10 11.04 21.99 -16.26
C CYS A 10 12.24 21.44 -15.48
N THR A 11 12.93 22.29 -14.70
CA THR A 11 14.07 21.89 -13.87
C THR A 11 13.63 20.92 -12.77
N LEU A 12 12.51 21.19 -12.09
CA LEU A 12 11.94 20.30 -11.07
C LEU A 12 11.59 18.93 -11.66
N PHE A 13 10.89 18.91 -12.80
CA PHE A 13 10.55 17.70 -13.52
C PHE A 13 11.79 16.87 -13.89
N LEU A 14 12.79 17.49 -14.52
CA LEU A 14 14.03 16.82 -14.91
C LEU A 14 14.80 16.30 -13.70
N ALA A 15 14.81 17.02 -12.58
CA ALA A 15 15.41 16.57 -11.34
C ALA A 15 14.71 15.32 -10.76
N CYS A 16 13.37 15.29 -10.75
CA CYS A 16 12.60 14.11 -10.34
C CYS A 16 12.95 12.88 -11.19
N VAL A 17 12.96 13.05 -12.52
CA VAL A 17 13.32 11.97 -13.46
C VAL A 17 14.75 11.49 -13.23
N ALA A 18 15.70 12.42 -13.11
CA ALA A 18 17.11 12.09 -12.87
C ALA A 18 17.32 11.29 -11.58
N LEU A 19 16.68 11.70 -10.47
CA LEU A 19 16.77 10.98 -9.18
C LEU A 19 16.16 9.58 -9.26
N CYS A 20 15.04 9.42 -9.95
CA CYS A 20 14.41 8.11 -10.14
C CYS A 20 15.27 7.20 -11.03
N CYS A 21 15.80 7.72 -12.13
CA CYS A 21 16.73 7.01 -13.01
C CYS A 21 18.02 6.61 -12.28
N PHE A 22 18.56 7.49 -11.44
CA PHE A 22 19.72 7.17 -10.61
C PHE A 22 19.41 6.05 -9.62
N THR A 23 18.25 6.10 -8.96
CA THR A 23 17.80 5.03 -8.05
C THR A 23 17.64 3.71 -8.80
N PHE A 24 17.03 3.72 -9.99
CA PHE A 24 16.91 2.56 -10.86
C PHE A 24 18.28 1.97 -11.22
N ALA A 25 19.23 2.79 -11.67
CA ALA A 25 20.58 2.36 -12.04
C ALA A 25 21.37 1.80 -10.84
N SER A 26 21.22 2.43 -9.66
CA SER A 26 21.82 1.95 -8.42
C SER A 26 21.29 0.56 -8.02
N HIS A 27 20.01 0.29 -8.24
CA HIS A 27 19.44 -1.05 -8.00
C HIS A 27 19.83 -2.07 -9.06
N ALA A 28 19.89 -1.66 -10.33
CA ALA A 28 20.30 -2.53 -11.43
C ALA A 28 21.75 -3.03 -11.29
N SER A 29 22.63 -2.21 -10.72
CA SER A 29 24.04 -2.56 -10.49
C SER A 29 24.30 -3.41 -9.24
N HIS A 30 23.32 -3.51 -8.34
CA HIS A 30 23.47 -4.11 -7.01
C HIS A 30 22.36 -5.15 -6.74
N ILE A 31 22.41 -6.25 -7.50
CA ILE A 31 21.40 -7.31 -7.45
C ILE A 31 21.66 -8.22 -6.24
N PHE A 32 20.98 -7.94 -5.13
CA PHE A 32 21.05 -8.79 -3.91
C PHE A 32 19.68 -9.31 -3.46
N ASN A 33 18.59 -8.68 -3.90
CA ASN A 33 17.23 -9.03 -3.52
C ASN A 33 16.28 -8.77 -4.71
N PRO A 34 16.09 -9.74 -5.61
CA PRO A 34 15.31 -9.55 -6.84
C PRO A 34 13.86 -9.09 -6.59
N PRO A 35 13.11 -9.64 -5.61
CA PRO A 35 11.76 -9.16 -5.31
C PRO A 35 11.73 -7.70 -4.86
N ALA A 36 12.64 -7.30 -3.97
CA ALA A 36 12.72 -5.91 -3.53
C ALA A 36 13.12 -4.98 -4.68
N GLN A 37 14.07 -5.39 -5.52
CA GLN A 37 14.51 -4.64 -6.69
C GLN A 37 13.36 -4.37 -7.66
N ILE A 38 12.54 -5.38 -7.98
CA ILE A 38 11.37 -5.20 -8.86
C ILE A 38 10.39 -4.18 -8.26
N VAL A 39 10.14 -4.26 -6.95
CA VAL A 39 9.28 -3.28 -6.25
C VAL A 39 9.90 -1.87 -6.31
N VAL A 40 11.20 -1.71 -6.08
CA VAL A 40 11.86 -0.40 -6.15
C VAL A 40 11.81 0.17 -7.56
N ILE A 41 12.09 -0.65 -8.58
CA ILE A 41 11.98 -0.25 -9.99
C ILE A 41 10.57 0.23 -10.29
N ARG A 42 9.56 -0.51 -9.85
CA ARG A 42 8.15 -0.11 -10.01
C ARG A 42 7.86 1.22 -9.33
N PHE A 43 8.34 1.43 -8.10
CA PHE A 43 8.19 2.72 -7.43
C PHE A 43 8.88 3.85 -8.21
N ALA A 44 10.09 3.64 -8.72
CA ALA A 44 10.77 4.64 -9.54
C ALA A 44 9.95 4.99 -10.80
N LEU A 45 9.37 4.00 -11.49
CA LEU A 45 8.47 4.24 -12.63
C LEU A 45 7.22 5.02 -12.22
N ILE A 46 6.63 4.69 -11.08
CA ILE A 46 5.45 5.39 -10.53
C ILE A 46 5.78 6.85 -10.22
N PHE A 47 6.93 7.13 -9.61
CA PHE A 47 7.38 8.50 -9.36
C PHE A 47 7.62 9.27 -10.66
N VAL A 48 8.24 8.65 -11.66
CA VAL A 48 8.42 9.26 -12.99
C VAL A 48 7.08 9.56 -13.63
N LEU A 49 6.14 8.60 -13.65
CA LEU A 49 4.79 8.81 -14.19
C LEU A 49 4.07 9.94 -13.45
N THR A 50 4.20 10.00 -12.12
CA THR A 50 3.62 11.09 -11.31
C THR A 50 4.20 12.45 -11.66
N ALA A 51 5.53 12.54 -11.84
CA ALA A 51 6.19 13.77 -12.23
C ALA A 51 5.81 14.19 -13.66
N VAL A 52 5.70 13.24 -14.60
CA VAL A 52 5.20 13.48 -15.97
C VAL A 52 3.78 14.01 -15.91
N SER A 53 2.89 13.40 -15.14
CA SER A 53 1.50 13.84 -14.96
C SER A 53 1.41 15.29 -14.49
N PHE A 54 2.09 15.64 -13.39
CA PHE A 54 2.07 17.02 -12.88
C PHE A 54 2.65 18.04 -13.87
N PHE A 55 3.71 17.66 -14.59
CA PHE A 55 4.30 18.53 -15.60
C PHE A 55 3.38 18.71 -16.82
N LEU A 56 2.71 17.65 -17.26
CA LEU A 56 1.74 17.73 -18.35
C LEU A 56 0.50 18.54 -17.96
N GLN A 57 0.01 18.47 -16.71
CA GLN A 57 -1.05 19.35 -16.22
C GLN A 57 -0.65 20.81 -16.23
N TYR A 58 0.56 21.10 -15.76
CA TYR A 58 1.13 22.43 -15.84
C TYR A 58 1.18 22.93 -17.30
N LEU A 59 1.68 22.11 -18.23
CA LEU A 59 1.71 22.44 -19.65
C LEU A 59 0.31 22.64 -20.24
N SER A 60 -0.64 21.78 -19.90
CA SER A 60 -2.04 21.88 -20.32
C SER A 60 -2.65 23.21 -19.90
N THR A 61 -2.36 23.65 -18.67
CA THR A 61 -2.78 24.97 -18.13
C THR A 61 -2.14 26.15 -18.87
N GLU A 62 -0.93 25.99 -19.42
CA GLU A 62 -0.26 27.05 -20.20
C GLU A 62 -0.71 27.09 -21.67
N LEU A 63 -1.09 25.94 -22.24
CA LEU A 63 -1.34 25.78 -23.67
C LEU A 63 -2.84 25.80 -24.03
N THR A 64 -3.71 25.38 -23.12
CA THR A 64 -5.14 25.21 -23.39
C THR A 64 -5.98 25.95 -22.37
N SER A 65 -7.14 26.43 -22.81
CA SER A 65 -8.14 26.95 -21.87
C SER A 65 -8.62 25.80 -20.96
N PRO A 66 -8.75 26.04 -19.64
CA PRO A 66 -9.21 25.03 -18.69
C PRO A 66 -10.62 24.49 -18.99
N SER A 67 -11.42 25.24 -19.77
CA SER A 67 -12.76 24.81 -20.20
C SER A 67 -12.79 24.03 -21.51
N SER A 68 -11.63 23.76 -22.12
CA SER A 68 -11.55 23.05 -23.39
C SER A 68 -11.79 21.54 -23.21
N THR A 69 -12.43 20.90 -24.20
CA THR A 69 -12.63 19.44 -24.20
C THR A 69 -11.32 18.67 -24.11
N GLU A 70 -10.24 19.22 -24.65
CA GLU A 70 -8.89 18.64 -24.59
C GLU A 70 -8.33 18.62 -23.17
N ALA A 71 -8.45 19.73 -22.43
CA ALA A 71 -8.06 19.81 -21.03
C ALA A 71 -8.85 18.81 -20.18
N ILE A 72 -10.15 18.67 -20.43
CA ILE A 72 -11.01 17.70 -19.72
C ILE A 72 -10.57 16.27 -19.99
N ALA A 73 -10.32 15.92 -21.25
CA ALA A 73 -9.87 14.59 -21.61
C ALA A 73 -8.51 14.27 -20.97
N HIS A 74 -7.61 15.25 -20.92
CA HIS A 74 -6.32 15.12 -20.26
C HIS A 74 -6.46 14.87 -18.75
N ASP A 75 -7.27 15.68 -18.05
CA ASP A 75 -7.56 15.52 -16.62
C ASP A 75 -8.17 14.14 -16.32
N MET A 76 -9.10 13.65 -17.16
CA MET A 76 -9.69 12.32 -17.00
C MET A 76 -8.65 11.20 -17.15
N VAL A 77 -7.84 11.26 -18.21
CA VAL A 77 -6.81 10.24 -18.47
C VAL A 77 -5.83 10.17 -17.31
N GLU A 78 -5.41 11.32 -16.81
CA GLU A 78 -4.48 11.36 -15.69
C GLU A 78 -5.09 10.85 -14.39
N GLU A 79 -6.32 11.22 -14.07
CA GLU A 79 -7.01 10.73 -12.87
C GLU A 79 -7.21 9.21 -12.92
N VAL A 80 -7.41 8.64 -14.11
CA VAL A 80 -7.43 7.19 -14.32
C VAL A 80 -6.03 6.58 -14.10
N VAL A 81 -5.00 7.13 -14.74
CA VAL A 81 -3.62 6.64 -14.59
C VAL A 81 -3.21 6.67 -13.13
N THR A 82 -3.48 7.75 -12.44
CA THR A 82 -3.22 7.93 -11.01
C THR A 82 -4.02 6.95 -10.18
N GLY A 83 -5.33 6.83 -10.43
CA GLY A 83 -6.20 5.91 -9.73
C GLY A 83 -5.79 4.44 -9.86
N ILE A 84 -5.03 4.09 -10.90
CA ILE A 84 -4.43 2.76 -11.10
C ILE A 84 -3.04 2.65 -10.43
N VAL A 85 -2.20 3.67 -10.60
CA VAL A 85 -0.82 3.71 -10.11
C VAL A 85 -0.76 3.70 -8.58
N GLU A 86 -1.64 4.43 -7.91
CA GLU A 86 -1.70 4.50 -6.44
C GLU A 86 -1.94 3.12 -5.79
N PRO A 87 -2.98 2.34 -6.18
CA PRO A 87 -3.14 0.97 -5.70
C PRO A 87 -1.94 0.08 -6.00
N ILE A 88 -1.37 0.18 -7.20
CA ILE A 88 -0.17 -0.59 -7.55
C ILE A 88 0.95 -0.30 -6.56
N MET A 89 1.16 0.96 -6.20
CA MET A 89 2.15 1.36 -5.21
C MET A 89 1.86 0.74 -3.83
N LEU A 90 0.61 0.79 -3.38
CA LEU A 90 0.19 0.25 -2.08
C LEU A 90 0.37 -1.25 -1.97
N TYR A 91 -0.03 -2.00 -2.99
CA TYR A 91 0.17 -3.43 -3.05
C TYR A 91 1.64 -3.81 -3.11
N SER A 92 2.43 -3.07 -3.88
CA SER A 92 3.88 -3.32 -3.97
C SER A 92 4.55 -3.12 -2.61
N PHE A 93 4.09 -2.13 -1.83
CA PHE A 93 4.57 -1.91 -0.47
C PHE A 93 4.09 -3.01 0.48
N PHE A 94 2.82 -3.42 0.40
CA PHE A 94 2.29 -4.55 1.17
C PHE A 94 3.08 -5.83 0.89
N PHE A 95 3.31 -6.15 -0.38
CA PHE A 95 4.14 -7.26 -0.83
C PHE A 95 5.55 -7.17 -0.26
N LEU A 96 6.17 -5.98 -0.31
CA LEU A 96 7.49 -5.76 0.25
C LEU A 96 7.56 -6.05 1.75
N LEU A 97 6.54 -5.65 2.52
CA LEU A 97 6.45 -5.96 3.95
C LEU A 97 6.39 -7.47 4.20
N VAL A 98 5.53 -8.18 3.45
CA VAL A 98 5.35 -9.63 3.59
C VAL A 98 6.60 -10.39 3.20
N VAL A 99 7.21 -10.03 2.07
CA VAL A 99 8.47 -10.62 1.62
C VAL A 99 9.59 -10.40 2.63
N HIS A 100 9.68 -9.21 3.21
CA HIS A 100 10.76 -8.88 4.15
C HIS A 100 10.69 -9.67 5.46
N VAL A 101 9.48 -10.06 5.90
CA VAL A 101 9.34 -10.94 7.08
C VAL A 101 9.51 -12.43 6.76
N GLY A 102 9.79 -12.80 5.50
CA GLY A 102 10.00 -14.20 5.08
C GLY A 102 8.79 -14.84 4.38
N GLY A 103 7.86 -14.05 3.85
CA GLY A 103 6.72 -14.52 3.07
C GLY A 103 5.41 -14.65 3.86
N THR A 104 4.34 -15.07 3.17
CA THR A 104 2.97 -15.08 3.69
C THR A 104 2.82 -15.99 4.91
N ASP A 105 3.40 -17.19 4.91
CA ASP A 105 3.30 -18.12 6.05
C ASP A 105 3.88 -17.52 7.33
N ARG A 106 5.03 -16.85 7.22
CA ARG A 106 5.67 -16.18 8.36
C ARG A 106 4.87 -14.96 8.80
N ALA A 107 4.32 -14.19 7.85
CA ALA A 107 3.41 -13.09 8.16
C ALA A 107 2.17 -13.58 8.92
N LEU A 108 1.52 -14.66 8.47
CA LEU A 108 0.37 -15.26 9.13
C LEU A 108 0.70 -15.78 10.53
N HIS A 109 1.87 -16.39 10.71
CA HIS A 109 2.35 -16.78 12.03
C HIS A 109 2.55 -15.56 12.96
N LEU A 110 3.07 -14.45 12.46
CA LEU A 110 3.22 -13.21 13.25
C LEU A 110 1.86 -12.61 13.64
N PHE A 111 0.90 -12.62 12.72
CA PHE A 111 -0.47 -12.21 13.00
C PHE A 111 -1.13 -13.09 14.07
N ALA A 112 -0.95 -14.41 13.98
CA ALA A 112 -1.43 -15.35 14.99
C ALA A 112 -0.74 -15.14 16.35
N HIS A 113 0.57 -14.88 16.35
CA HIS A 113 1.33 -14.61 17.56
C HIS A 113 0.85 -13.35 18.28
N ALA A 114 0.52 -12.29 17.55
CA ALA A 114 -0.06 -11.07 18.13
C ALA A 114 -1.38 -11.37 18.87
N HIS A 115 -2.27 -12.19 18.30
CA HIS A 115 -3.50 -12.62 18.97
C HIS A 115 -3.25 -13.47 20.21
N ARG A 116 -2.26 -14.37 20.19
CA ARG A 116 -1.86 -15.15 21.36
C ARG A 116 -1.33 -14.26 22.48
N ALA A 117 -0.54 -13.25 22.16
CA ALA A 117 -0.01 -12.29 23.13
C ALA A 117 -1.14 -11.50 23.78
N THR A 118 -2.08 -10.97 23.00
CA THR A 118 -3.25 -10.24 23.52
C THR A 118 -4.11 -11.12 24.42
N TYR A 119 -4.40 -12.37 24.02
CA TYR A 119 -5.19 -13.30 24.84
C TYR A 119 -4.52 -13.61 26.19
N ARG A 120 -3.19 -13.79 26.22
CA ARG A 120 -2.43 -14.00 27.46
C ARG A 120 -2.54 -12.80 28.40
N THR A 121 -2.40 -11.59 27.87
CA THR A 121 -2.53 -10.36 28.67
C THR A 121 -3.94 -10.23 29.23
N THR A 122 -4.97 -10.38 28.41
CA THR A 122 -6.37 -10.30 28.86
C THR A 122 -6.69 -11.35 29.93
N ARG A 123 -6.23 -12.60 29.77
CA ARG A 123 -6.45 -13.66 30.78
C ARG A 123 -5.76 -13.36 32.10
N ALA A 124 -4.54 -12.80 32.07
CA ALA A 124 -3.84 -12.37 33.29
C ALA A 124 -4.61 -11.25 34.01
N THR A 125 -5.20 -10.30 33.28
CA THR A 125 -6.01 -9.23 33.86
C THR A 125 -7.33 -9.75 34.45
N THR A 126 -8.02 -10.68 33.76
CA THR A 126 -9.30 -11.24 34.24
C THR A 126 -9.13 -12.10 35.50
N LEU A 127 -7.97 -12.72 35.70
CA LEU A 127 -7.67 -13.47 36.93
C LEU A 127 -7.49 -12.57 38.16
N LEU A 128 -7.31 -11.26 37.96
CA LEU A 128 -7.16 -10.27 39.04
C LEU A 128 -8.49 -9.57 39.39
N THR A 129 -9.56 -9.79 38.63
CA THR A 129 -10.89 -9.23 38.90
C THR A 129 -11.74 -10.22 39.73
N PRO A 130 -12.48 -9.77 40.77
CA PRO A 130 -13.33 -10.65 41.57
C PRO A 130 -14.40 -11.30 40.68
N MET A 131 -14.55 -12.63 40.79
CA MET A 131 -15.33 -13.43 39.85
C MET A 131 -16.82 -13.04 39.81
N GLY A 132 -17.31 -12.79 38.59
CA GLY A 132 -18.73 -12.69 38.26
C GLY A 132 -19.48 -14.01 38.45
N SER A 133 -20.81 -13.90 38.44
CA SER A 133 -21.77 -14.93 38.84
C SER A 133 -21.64 -16.27 38.08
N PRO A 134 -22.08 -17.40 38.68
CA PRO A 134 -21.94 -18.74 38.12
C PRO A 134 -22.47 -18.90 36.69
N ASP A 135 -23.55 -18.20 36.32
CA ASP A 135 -24.21 -18.33 35.00
C ASP A 135 -23.34 -17.85 33.81
N GLU A 136 -22.36 -16.97 34.04
CA GLU A 136 -21.42 -16.56 32.97
C GLU A 136 -20.32 -17.59 32.69
N ARG A 137 -20.09 -18.54 33.60
CA ARG A 137 -19.06 -19.59 33.42
C ARG A 137 -19.51 -20.65 32.43
N ASP A 138 -20.79 -21.01 32.46
CA ASP A 138 -21.32 -22.10 31.65
C ASP A 138 -21.54 -21.67 30.18
N ALA A 139 -21.78 -20.38 29.93
CA ALA A 139 -21.86 -19.83 28.58
C ALA A 139 -20.48 -19.74 27.88
N LYS A 140 -19.38 -19.55 28.63
CA LYS A 140 -18.01 -19.54 28.07
C LYS A 140 -17.46 -20.95 27.84
N ALA A 141 -17.81 -21.91 28.70
CA ALA A 141 -17.32 -23.28 28.63
C ALA A 141 -17.65 -23.98 27.29
N ASN A 142 -18.83 -23.74 26.72
CA ASN A 142 -19.25 -24.36 25.45
C ASN A 142 -18.56 -23.79 24.19
N THR A 143 -17.82 -22.68 24.31
CA THR A 143 -17.08 -22.09 23.18
C THR A 143 -15.58 -22.39 23.23
N ASP A 144 -15.09 -22.98 24.32
CA ASP A 144 -13.66 -23.07 24.68
C ASP A 144 -12.98 -24.43 24.40
N ASP A 145 -13.64 -25.35 23.69
CA ASP A 145 -13.02 -26.61 23.25
C ASP A 145 -12.07 -26.45 22.03
N GLU A 146 -12.04 -25.28 21.40
CA GLU A 146 -11.10 -25.00 20.29
C GLU A 146 -9.73 -24.60 20.85
N ASP A 147 -8.68 -25.34 20.48
CA ASP A 147 -7.30 -25.06 20.88
C ASP A 147 -6.98 -23.55 20.63
N PRO A 148 -6.55 -22.80 21.67
CA PRO A 148 -6.24 -21.37 21.54
C PRO A 148 -5.19 -21.10 20.44
N ALA A 149 -4.33 -22.07 20.13
CA ALA A 149 -3.38 -21.99 19.04
C ALA A 149 -4.06 -21.94 17.67
N VAL A 150 -5.10 -22.76 17.46
CA VAL A 150 -5.91 -22.85 16.24
C VAL A 150 -6.79 -21.60 16.10
N ARG A 151 -7.45 -21.18 17.18
CA ARG A 151 -8.25 -19.94 17.20
C ARG A 151 -7.42 -18.72 16.81
N ALA A 152 -6.21 -18.58 17.38
CA ALA A 152 -5.30 -17.48 17.05
C ALA A 152 -4.82 -17.51 15.59
N ALA A 153 -4.56 -18.70 15.03
CA ALA A 153 -4.20 -18.84 13.63
C ALA A 153 -5.34 -18.40 12.70
N ARG A 154 -6.58 -18.80 13.02
CA ARG A 154 -7.78 -18.42 12.27
C ARG A 154 -8.03 -16.91 12.30
N LEU A 155 -7.89 -16.29 13.47
CA LEU A 155 -7.99 -14.84 13.63
C LEU A 155 -6.88 -14.10 12.88
N GLY A 156 -5.65 -14.61 12.94
CA GLY A 156 -4.52 -14.05 12.19
C GLY A 156 -4.75 -14.07 10.67
N CYS A 157 -5.23 -15.19 10.14
CA CYS A 157 -5.59 -15.35 8.73
C CYS A 157 -6.74 -14.41 8.33
N ARG A 158 -7.80 -14.34 9.15
CA ARG A 158 -8.93 -13.44 8.90
C ARG A 158 -8.50 -11.98 8.82
N ASP A 159 -7.64 -11.52 9.73
CA ASP A 159 -7.19 -10.13 9.71
C ASP A 159 -6.27 -9.82 8.53
N TYR A 160 -5.36 -10.73 8.18
CA TYR A 160 -4.52 -10.59 6.98
C TYR A 160 -5.38 -10.46 5.72
N ALA A 161 -6.36 -11.36 5.56
CA ALA A 161 -7.31 -11.32 4.45
C ALA A 161 -8.14 -10.03 4.45
N ARG A 162 -8.57 -9.56 5.63
CA ARG A 162 -9.31 -8.30 5.77
C ARG A 162 -8.49 -7.10 5.33
N TYR A 163 -7.23 -6.99 5.73
CA TYR A 163 -6.37 -5.87 5.32
C TYR A 163 -6.12 -5.88 3.82
N ARG A 164 -5.87 -7.05 3.23
CA ARG A 164 -5.74 -7.18 1.78
C ARG A 164 -7.04 -6.84 1.04
N ALA A 165 -8.20 -7.25 1.56
CA ALA A 165 -9.49 -6.92 0.97
C ALA A 165 -9.76 -5.40 0.97
N VAL A 166 -9.29 -4.67 2.00
CA VAL A 166 -9.35 -3.20 2.01
C VAL A 166 -8.50 -2.60 0.88
N LEU A 167 -7.30 -3.14 0.63
CA LEU A 167 -6.48 -2.73 -0.52
C LEU A 167 -7.18 -3.02 -1.86
N SER A 168 -7.84 -4.19 -1.98
CA SER A 168 -8.59 -4.58 -3.19
C SER A 168 -9.80 -3.69 -3.43
N ALA A 169 -10.54 -3.36 -2.36
CA ALA A 169 -11.65 -2.43 -2.46
C ALA A 169 -11.14 -1.05 -2.90
N PHE A 170 -10.05 -0.56 -2.30
CA PHE A 170 -9.44 0.71 -2.68
C PHE A 170 -9.01 0.72 -4.16
N SER A 171 -8.42 -0.36 -4.68
CA SER A 171 -7.99 -0.43 -6.08
C SER A 171 -9.12 -0.31 -7.10
N ILE A 172 -10.34 -0.70 -6.71
CA ILE A 172 -11.52 -0.60 -7.56
C ILE A 172 -12.20 0.75 -7.36
N VAL A 173 -12.37 1.17 -6.11
CA VAL A 173 -13.11 2.40 -5.76
C VAL A 173 -12.36 3.65 -6.21
N ARG A 174 -11.04 3.70 -6.02
CA ARG A 174 -10.23 4.90 -6.30
C ARG A 174 -10.37 5.41 -7.75
N PRO A 175 -10.13 4.60 -8.81
CA PRO A 175 -10.26 5.09 -10.18
C PRO A 175 -11.70 5.51 -10.54
N ILE A 176 -12.71 4.80 -10.02
CA ILE A 176 -14.13 5.14 -10.26
C ILE A 176 -14.45 6.51 -9.65
N VAL A 177 -14.04 6.73 -8.41
CA VAL A 177 -14.28 8.01 -7.70
C VAL A 177 -13.50 9.14 -8.36
N SER A 178 -12.25 8.92 -8.77
CA SER A 178 -11.45 9.90 -9.49
C SER A 178 -12.10 10.33 -10.81
N ILE A 179 -12.58 9.39 -11.63
CA ILE A 179 -13.33 9.72 -12.86
C ILE A 179 -14.60 10.50 -12.53
N ALA A 180 -15.38 10.05 -11.54
CA ALA A 180 -16.61 10.71 -11.13
C ALA A 180 -16.36 12.15 -10.63
N MET A 181 -15.23 12.40 -9.96
CA MET A 181 -14.83 13.73 -9.52
C MET A 181 -14.56 14.66 -10.70
N VAL A 182 -13.84 14.20 -11.73
CA VAL A 182 -13.60 14.97 -12.95
C VAL A 182 -14.91 15.25 -13.69
N LEU A 183 -15.78 14.25 -13.86
CA LEU A 183 -17.09 14.45 -14.51
C LEU A 183 -17.98 15.41 -13.72
N ASN A 184 -18.00 15.31 -12.39
CA ASN A 184 -18.81 16.19 -11.56
C ASN A 184 -18.26 17.62 -11.46
N ARG A 185 -16.98 17.84 -11.77
CA ARG A 185 -16.44 19.18 -11.97
C ARG A 185 -17.29 19.92 -13.01
N TRP A 186 -17.57 19.27 -14.14
CA TRP A 186 -18.39 19.81 -15.22
C TRP A 186 -19.85 20.07 -14.85
N TYR A 187 -20.52 19.11 -14.19
CA TYR A 187 -21.92 19.28 -13.78
C TYR A 187 -22.10 20.25 -12.61
N ASN A 188 -21.01 20.56 -11.89
CA ASN A 188 -20.95 21.48 -10.77
C ASN A 188 -22.02 21.22 -9.68
N VAL A 189 -22.29 19.94 -9.39
CA VAL A 189 -23.23 19.57 -8.32
C VAL A 189 -22.48 19.48 -7.00
N LEU A 190 -22.63 20.51 -6.16
CA LEU A 190 -21.93 20.62 -4.86
C LEU A 190 -22.11 19.40 -3.97
N ALA A 191 -23.34 18.90 -3.84
CA ALA A 191 -23.63 17.72 -3.02
C ALA A 191 -22.83 16.49 -3.49
N LEU A 192 -22.73 16.29 -4.80
CA LEU A 192 -21.94 15.20 -5.37
C LEU A 192 -20.43 15.43 -5.17
N ARG A 193 -19.95 16.68 -5.22
CA ARG A 193 -18.53 17.01 -4.95
C ARG A 193 -18.15 16.61 -3.51
N ILE A 194 -19.00 16.98 -2.54
CA ILE A 194 -18.80 16.65 -1.12
C ILE A 194 -18.80 15.13 -0.91
N VAL A 195 -19.77 14.42 -1.51
CA VAL A 195 -19.87 12.95 -1.38
C VAL A 195 -18.64 12.27 -1.98
N LEU A 196 -18.24 12.62 -3.21
CA LEU A 196 -17.10 12.02 -3.88
C LEU A 196 -15.78 12.30 -3.14
N ALA A 197 -15.56 13.55 -2.71
CA ALA A 197 -14.40 13.91 -1.91
C ALA A 197 -14.36 13.14 -0.58
N SER A 198 -15.52 12.98 0.08
CA SER A 198 -15.62 12.20 1.32
C SER A 198 -15.29 10.73 1.11
N ILE A 199 -15.79 10.10 0.03
CA ILE A 199 -15.47 8.72 -0.31
C ILE A 199 -13.96 8.59 -0.62
N ASN A 200 -13.40 9.56 -1.34
CA ASN A 200 -11.98 9.55 -1.68
C ASN A 200 -11.08 9.62 -0.43
N ILE A 201 -11.37 10.54 0.49
CA ILE A 201 -10.64 10.71 1.73
C ILE A 201 -10.81 9.49 2.63
N THR A 202 -12.05 9.02 2.85
CA THR A 202 -12.32 7.90 3.76
C THR A 202 -11.72 6.58 3.25
N SER A 203 -11.79 6.30 1.96
CA SER A 203 -11.16 5.12 1.36
C SER A 203 -9.63 5.20 1.46
N THR A 204 -9.05 6.38 1.22
CA THR A 204 -7.61 6.65 1.42
C THR A 204 -7.18 6.43 2.87
N LEU A 205 -7.93 6.96 3.84
CA LEU A 205 -7.66 6.75 5.26
C LEU A 205 -7.78 5.28 5.65
N ALA A 206 -8.81 4.58 5.17
CA ALA A 206 -9.02 3.16 5.45
C ALA A 206 -7.82 2.31 4.98
N VAL A 207 -7.28 2.57 3.78
CA VAL A 207 -6.12 1.82 3.26
C VAL A 207 -4.81 2.24 3.94
N VAL A 208 -4.70 3.46 4.45
CA VAL A 208 -3.58 3.87 5.31
C VAL A 208 -3.62 3.14 6.64
N VAL A 209 -4.78 3.12 7.32
CA VAL A 209 -4.97 2.40 8.58
C VAL A 209 -4.71 0.90 8.42
N ALA A 210 -5.23 0.27 7.37
CA ALA A 210 -4.98 -1.15 7.10
C ALA A 210 -3.48 -1.46 6.96
N LEU A 211 -2.73 -0.60 6.27
CA LEU A 211 -1.28 -0.74 6.12
C LEU A 211 -0.52 -0.44 7.41
N MET A 212 -0.94 0.54 8.21
CA MET A 212 -0.36 0.79 9.54
C MET A 212 -0.56 -0.41 10.47
N LEU A 213 -1.76 -0.99 10.51
CA LEU A 213 -2.06 -2.16 11.32
C LEU A 213 -1.25 -3.38 10.86
N THR A 214 -1.09 -3.54 9.55
CA THR A 214 -0.20 -4.57 8.98
C THR A 214 1.24 -4.33 9.43
N MET A 215 1.73 -3.11 9.29
CA MET A 215 3.07 -2.72 9.68
C MET A 215 3.32 -2.98 11.16
N GLN A 216 2.42 -2.56 12.05
CA GLN A 216 2.54 -2.77 13.50
C GLN A 216 2.67 -4.26 13.86
N ARG A 217 1.94 -5.14 13.16
CA ARG A 217 1.99 -6.58 13.41
C ARG A 217 3.27 -7.23 12.89
N LEU A 218 3.81 -6.71 11.79
CA LEU A 218 5.04 -7.22 11.18
C LEU A 218 6.31 -6.60 11.77
N PHE A 219 6.20 -5.42 12.37
CA PHE A 219 7.31 -4.63 12.90
C PHE A 219 8.30 -5.42 13.78
N PRO A 220 7.86 -6.29 14.72
CA PRO A 220 8.78 -7.03 15.58
C PRO A 220 9.72 -7.98 14.82
N ALA A 221 9.37 -8.36 13.59
CA ALA A 221 10.18 -9.25 12.75
C ALA A 221 11.00 -8.49 11.67
N ILE A 222 10.77 -7.19 11.52
CA ILE A 222 11.44 -6.37 10.50
C ILE A 222 12.73 -5.82 11.09
N HIS A 223 13.83 -5.94 10.34
CA HIS A 223 15.11 -5.45 10.80
C HIS A 223 15.20 -3.91 10.73
N ALA A 224 15.89 -3.29 11.69
CA ALA A 224 16.04 -1.83 11.75
C ALA A 224 16.69 -1.23 10.50
N SER A 225 17.59 -1.96 9.83
CA SER A 225 18.22 -1.52 8.57
C SER A 225 17.23 -1.37 7.42
N PHE A 226 16.04 -1.95 7.51
CA PHE A 226 15.01 -1.81 6.49
C PHE A 226 14.39 -0.42 6.44
N LEU A 227 14.61 0.45 7.45
CA LEU A 227 14.11 1.83 7.45
C LEU A 227 12.61 1.91 7.09
N ILE A 228 11.81 1.08 7.75
CA ILE A 228 10.38 0.92 7.43
C ILE A 228 9.59 2.24 7.50
N LEU A 229 9.90 3.09 8.48
CA LEU A 229 9.21 4.37 8.68
C LEU A 229 9.47 5.34 7.51
N PRO A 230 10.73 5.60 7.09
CA PRO A 230 11.00 6.34 5.86
C PRO A 230 10.31 5.76 4.61
N LYS A 231 10.35 4.43 4.40
CA LYS A 231 9.69 3.81 3.25
C LYS A 231 8.16 3.98 3.29
N PHE A 232 7.57 3.83 4.47
CA PHE A 232 6.15 4.08 4.70
C PHE A 232 5.80 5.55 4.42
N PHE A 233 6.61 6.49 4.90
CA PHE A 233 6.42 7.93 4.65
C PHE A 233 6.45 8.26 3.16
N VAL A 234 7.38 7.66 2.39
CA VAL A 234 7.45 7.87 0.93
C VAL A 234 6.18 7.36 0.24
N VAL A 235 5.80 6.11 0.51
CA VAL A 235 4.66 5.46 -0.16
C VAL A 235 3.33 6.10 0.25
N LYS A 236 3.17 6.44 1.53
CA LYS A 236 1.91 7.00 2.05
C LYS A 236 1.83 8.51 1.93
N GLY A 237 2.93 9.21 2.11
CA GLY A 237 3.00 10.64 2.00
C GLY A 237 2.57 11.08 0.61
N LEU A 238 3.08 10.45 -0.45
CA LEU A 238 2.68 10.78 -1.81
C LEU A 238 1.18 10.57 -2.02
N LEU A 239 0.63 9.45 -1.56
CA LEU A 239 -0.78 9.12 -1.73
C LEU A 239 -1.71 10.04 -0.92
N LEU A 240 -1.33 10.35 0.33
CA LEU A 240 -2.09 11.28 1.17
C LEU A 240 -2.06 12.68 0.59
N VAL A 241 -0.87 13.20 0.29
CA VAL A 241 -0.70 14.55 -0.26
C VAL A 241 -1.51 14.69 -1.54
N ARG A 242 -1.38 13.76 -2.49
CA ARG A 242 -2.12 13.81 -3.75
C ARG A 242 -3.64 13.70 -3.55
N SER A 243 -4.12 12.71 -2.79
CA SER A 243 -5.56 12.53 -2.55
C SER A 243 -6.19 13.71 -1.82
N PHE A 244 -5.50 14.28 -0.83
CA PHE A 244 -5.99 15.43 -0.08
C PHE A 244 -5.91 16.71 -0.91
N GLN A 245 -4.84 16.95 -1.65
CA GLN A 245 -4.71 18.11 -2.52
C GLN A 245 -5.79 18.11 -3.60
N TRP A 246 -6.00 16.98 -4.27
CA TRP A 246 -7.04 16.88 -5.29
C TRP A 246 -8.44 17.06 -4.71
N ALA A 247 -8.74 16.41 -3.59
CA ALA A 247 -10.04 16.58 -2.92
C ALA A 247 -10.26 18.03 -2.47
N THR A 248 -9.23 18.66 -1.92
CA THR A 248 -9.27 20.07 -1.48
C THR A 248 -9.45 21.00 -2.69
N TYR A 249 -8.73 20.74 -3.79
CA TYR A 249 -8.86 21.49 -5.02
C TYR A 249 -10.28 21.41 -5.59
N CYS A 250 -10.85 20.21 -5.72
CA CYS A 250 -12.22 20.04 -6.22
C CYS A 250 -13.30 20.64 -5.31
N LEU A 251 -13.00 20.83 -4.01
CA LEU A 251 -13.92 21.43 -3.04
C LEU A 251 -13.81 22.96 -2.99
N LEU A 252 -12.60 23.50 -3.05
CA LEU A 252 -12.33 24.91 -2.80
C LEU A 252 -12.23 25.76 -4.06
N VAL A 253 -11.79 25.19 -5.18
CA VAL A 253 -11.57 25.93 -6.42
C VAL A 253 -12.78 25.75 -7.33
N HIS A 254 -13.43 26.86 -7.65
CA HIS A 254 -14.52 26.88 -8.63
C HIS A 254 -13.93 27.14 -10.03
N ASP A 255 -14.59 26.63 -11.07
CA ASP A 255 -14.08 26.59 -12.46
C ASP A 255 -13.83 27.95 -13.14
N PHE A 256 -13.83 29.06 -12.40
CA PHE A 256 -13.58 30.42 -12.87
C PHE A 256 -12.38 31.11 -12.19
N ASP A 257 -11.65 30.40 -11.31
CA ASP A 257 -10.52 30.99 -10.61
C ASP A 257 -9.25 31.02 -11.50
N ASP A 258 -8.50 32.13 -11.40
CA ASP A 258 -7.36 32.53 -12.22
C ASP A 258 -6.39 31.38 -12.59
N ASP A 259 -5.95 31.34 -13.86
CA ASP A 259 -4.89 30.44 -14.36
C ASP A 259 -3.62 30.47 -13.49
N GLU A 260 -3.38 31.59 -12.80
CA GLU A 260 -2.28 31.76 -11.85
C GLU A 260 -2.35 30.78 -10.67
N ILE A 261 -3.55 30.50 -10.14
CA ILE A 261 -3.74 29.58 -9.02
C ILE A 261 -3.44 28.14 -9.45
N LEU A 262 -3.89 27.72 -10.64
CA LEU A 262 -3.57 26.40 -11.17
C LEU A 262 -2.06 26.24 -11.42
N ARG A 263 -1.39 27.27 -11.94
CA ARG A 263 0.07 27.24 -12.14
C ARG A 263 0.82 27.06 -10.84
N VAL A 264 0.44 27.81 -9.79
CA VAL A 264 1.06 27.69 -8.46
C VAL A 264 0.79 26.31 -7.86
N TYR A 265 -0.44 25.80 -7.99
CA TYR A 265 -0.82 24.48 -7.51
C TYR A 265 0.05 23.37 -8.13
N TYR A 266 0.12 23.27 -9.45
CA TYR A 266 0.91 22.22 -10.12
C TYR A 266 2.42 22.38 -9.88
N SER A 267 2.91 23.62 -9.75
CA SER A 267 4.30 23.88 -9.35
C SER A 267 4.60 23.35 -7.95
N GLY A 268 3.66 23.55 -7.01
CA GLY A 268 3.74 23.00 -5.65
C GLY A 268 3.79 21.46 -5.66
N CYS A 269 2.92 20.82 -6.45
CA CYS A 269 2.91 19.37 -6.62
C CYS A 269 4.26 18.83 -7.16
N LEU A 270 4.93 19.55 -8.08
CA LEU A 270 6.26 19.19 -8.56
C LEU A 270 7.35 19.33 -7.50
N VAL A 271 7.30 20.40 -6.67
CA VAL A 271 8.23 20.57 -5.54
C VAL A 271 8.08 19.42 -4.54
N GLU A 272 6.85 19.05 -4.19
CA GLU A 272 6.59 17.94 -3.28
C GLU A 272 7.01 16.60 -3.89
N SER A 273 6.74 16.38 -5.18
CA SER A 273 7.22 15.20 -5.90
C SER A 273 8.74 15.08 -5.84
N LEU A 274 9.46 16.20 -5.98
CA LEU A 274 10.92 16.23 -5.84
C LEU A 274 11.36 15.85 -4.41
N VAL A 275 10.69 16.38 -3.39
CA VAL A 275 10.94 16.00 -1.99
C VAL A 275 10.74 14.50 -1.79
N PHE A 276 9.65 13.92 -2.30
CA PHE A 276 9.42 12.48 -2.23
C PHE A 276 10.47 11.68 -3.02
N CYS A 277 10.94 12.16 -4.17
CA CYS A 277 12.02 11.52 -4.94
C CYS A 277 13.34 11.50 -4.15
N ILE A 278 13.66 12.58 -3.43
CA ILE A 278 14.85 12.66 -2.57
C ILE A 278 14.73 11.67 -1.40
N VAL A 279 13.60 11.66 -0.70
CA VAL A 279 13.38 10.73 0.41
C VAL A 279 13.34 9.28 -0.09
N PHE A 280 12.77 9.03 -1.28
CA PHE A 280 12.78 7.73 -1.95
C PHE A 280 14.22 7.26 -2.20
N LEU A 281 15.06 8.10 -2.79
CA LEU A 281 16.47 7.79 -3.04
C LEU A 281 17.21 7.40 -1.75
N ILE A 282 16.90 8.05 -0.62
CA ILE A 282 17.55 7.77 0.67
C ILE A 282 16.98 6.50 1.31
N ALA A 283 15.65 6.40 1.40
CA ALA A 283 14.95 5.32 2.08
C ALA A 283 15.03 3.99 1.32
N PHE A 284 15.19 4.02 0.00
CA PHE A 284 15.23 2.84 -0.86
C PHE A 284 16.63 2.50 -1.37
N ARG A 285 17.71 2.95 -0.72
CA ARG A 285 19.06 2.51 -1.11
C ARG A 285 19.22 0.99 -1.03
N PRO A 286 20.00 0.35 -1.92
CA PRO A 286 20.25 -1.09 -1.90
C PRO A 286 20.68 -1.62 -0.52
N ALA A 287 21.50 -0.85 0.21
CA ALA A 287 21.98 -1.20 1.57
C ALA A 287 20.87 -1.34 2.63
N THR A 288 19.66 -0.82 2.36
CA THR A 288 18.50 -0.96 3.27
C THR A 288 17.80 -2.31 3.11
N PHE A 289 18.12 -3.07 2.05
CA PHE A 289 17.57 -4.38 1.80
C PHE A 289 18.51 -5.47 2.26
N ARG A 290 17.93 -6.59 2.70
CA ARG A 290 18.68 -7.80 3.05
C ARG A 290 18.63 -8.80 1.90
N PRO A 291 19.67 -9.62 1.71
CA PRO A 291 19.57 -10.81 0.88
C PRO A 291 18.43 -11.68 1.39
N ILE A 292 17.63 -12.21 0.47
CA ILE A 292 16.63 -13.23 0.81
C ILE A 292 17.24 -14.56 0.46
N ASP A 293 17.72 -15.26 1.48
CA ASP A 293 18.26 -16.60 1.32
C ASP A 293 17.11 -17.62 1.39
N GLY A 294 17.14 -18.61 0.49
CA GLY A 294 16.27 -19.79 0.56
C GLY A 294 15.45 -20.11 -0.70
N PRO A 295 14.70 -21.23 -0.68
CA PRO A 295 13.93 -21.72 -1.82
C PRO A 295 12.79 -20.78 -2.25
N PHE A 296 12.44 -19.81 -1.40
CA PHE A 296 11.46 -18.77 -1.71
C PHE A 296 11.98 -17.79 -2.78
N ALA A 297 13.23 -17.32 -2.66
CA ALA A 297 13.83 -16.43 -3.65
C ALA A 297 13.99 -17.12 -5.01
N ALA A 298 14.32 -18.41 -5.02
CA ALA A 298 14.45 -19.21 -6.24
C ALA A 298 13.12 -19.44 -6.99
N LYS A 299 11.98 -19.37 -6.29
CA LYS A 299 10.63 -19.59 -6.85
C LYS A 299 9.95 -18.30 -7.31
N MET A 300 10.45 -17.13 -6.90
CA MET A 300 9.90 -15.84 -7.31
C MET A 300 10.46 -15.43 -8.68
N GLY A 301 9.77 -15.84 -9.75
CA GLY A 301 10.03 -15.33 -11.08
C GLY A 301 9.61 -13.86 -11.23
N PHE A 302 10.19 -13.16 -12.20
CA PHE A 302 9.86 -11.76 -12.52
C PHE A 302 8.34 -11.55 -12.70
N ALA A 303 7.67 -12.46 -13.41
CA ALA A 303 6.23 -12.40 -13.64
C ALA A 303 5.40 -12.50 -12.35
N THR A 304 5.82 -13.32 -11.38
CA THR A 304 5.14 -13.50 -10.09
C THR A 304 5.23 -12.25 -9.23
N VAL A 305 6.38 -11.56 -9.24
CA VAL A 305 6.54 -10.29 -8.53
C VAL A 305 5.83 -9.16 -9.28
N TRP A 306 5.67 -9.29 -10.60
CA TRP A 306 4.94 -8.33 -11.44
C TRP A 306 3.42 -8.39 -11.23
N ASP A 307 2.87 -9.55 -10.90
CA ASP A 307 1.48 -9.68 -10.49
C ASP A 307 1.29 -9.13 -9.06
N VAL A 308 0.89 -7.86 -9.04
CA VAL A 308 0.67 -7.05 -7.85
C VAL A 308 -0.46 -7.61 -6.95
N MET A 309 -1.38 -8.38 -7.54
CA MET A 309 -2.53 -8.97 -6.87
C MET A 309 -2.27 -10.40 -6.39
N MET A 310 -1.21 -11.06 -6.89
CA MET A 310 -0.86 -12.41 -6.48
C MET A 310 -0.37 -12.41 -5.03
N ASP A 311 -0.85 -13.37 -4.24
CA ASP A 311 -0.29 -13.57 -2.90
C ASP A 311 1.14 -14.08 -3.06
N PRO A 312 2.14 -13.52 -2.35
CA PRO A 312 3.53 -13.97 -2.46
C PRO A 312 3.75 -15.48 -2.22
N VAL A 313 2.75 -16.22 -1.71
CA VAL A 313 2.75 -17.68 -1.49
C VAL A 313 1.32 -18.24 -1.70
N PRO A 314 1.14 -19.49 -2.20
CA PRO A 314 -0.18 -20.12 -2.34
C PRO A 314 -1.02 -20.09 -1.07
N ALA A 315 -2.34 -20.13 -1.25
CA ALA A 315 -3.33 -20.04 -0.19
C ALA A 315 -2.96 -20.93 1.01
N CYS A 316 -3.07 -20.33 2.20
CA CYS A 316 -2.84 -20.99 3.48
C CYS A 316 -3.49 -22.37 3.45
N GLN A 317 -2.69 -23.43 3.33
CA GLN A 317 -3.22 -24.77 3.54
C GLN A 317 -3.60 -24.79 5.01
N THR A 318 -4.89 -24.65 5.30
CA THR A 318 -5.44 -25.04 6.59
C THR A 318 -5.04 -26.49 6.72
N SER A 319 -3.97 -26.74 7.48
CA SER A 319 -3.45 -28.06 7.72
C SER A 319 -4.63 -28.96 8.01
N SER A 320 -4.90 -29.91 7.11
CA SER A 320 -5.55 -31.13 7.57
C SER A 320 -4.71 -31.58 8.77
N PRO A 321 -5.34 -31.90 9.92
CA PRO A 321 -4.58 -32.45 11.03
C PRO A 321 -3.75 -33.60 10.46
N PRO A 322 -2.47 -33.74 10.85
CA PRO A 322 -1.64 -34.81 10.35
C PRO A 322 -2.44 -36.08 10.56
N SER A 323 -2.89 -36.67 9.44
CA SER A 323 -3.43 -38.01 9.43
C SER A 323 -2.42 -38.81 10.21
N LYS A 324 -2.82 -39.30 11.39
CA LYS A 324 -2.02 -40.27 12.12
C LYS A 324 -1.81 -41.39 11.11
N ALA A 325 -0.65 -41.39 10.47
CA ALA A 325 -0.15 -42.53 9.76
C ALA A 325 0.01 -43.58 10.85
N ILE A 326 -1.05 -44.38 11.02
CA ILE A 326 -0.99 -45.62 11.77
C ILE A 326 0.06 -46.43 11.01
N SER A 327 1.29 -46.38 11.52
CA SER A 327 2.35 -47.29 11.15
C SER A 327 1.91 -48.66 11.65
N THR A 328 1.12 -49.36 10.85
CA THR A 328 0.95 -50.80 10.99
C THR A 328 2.26 -51.43 10.52
N SER A 329 3.20 -51.64 11.43
CA SER A 329 4.26 -52.61 11.21
C SER A 329 3.61 -53.97 10.93
N PRO A 330 3.92 -54.65 9.81
CA PRO A 330 3.50 -56.03 9.64
C PRO A 330 4.28 -56.91 10.61
N VAL A 331 3.56 -57.54 11.54
CA VAL A 331 4.07 -58.66 12.34
C VAL A 331 4.31 -59.82 11.37
N LEU A 332 5.58 -60.12 11.12
CA LEU A 332 6.01 -61.31 10.41
C LEU A 332 5.80 -62.51 11.35
N VAL A 333 4.68 -63.22 11.20
CA VAL A 333 4.49 -64.54 11.81
C VAL A 333 5.19 -65.55 10.91
N ALA A 334 6.33 -66.07 11.35
CA ALA A 334 6.93 -67.26 10.77
C ALA A 334 6.19 -68.51 11.29
N VAL A 335 5.74 -69.35 10.36
CA VAL A 335 5.34 -70.75 10.58
C VAL A 335 6.38 -71.63 9.91
#